data_AF-W7IRC8-F1
#
_entry.id   AF-W7IRC8-F1
#
_cell.length_a   1.000
_cell.length_b   1.000
_cell.length_c   1.000
_cell.angle_alpha   90.00
_cell.angle_beta   90.00
_cell.angle_gamma   90.00
#
_symmetry.space_group_name_H-M   'P 1'
#
loop_
_entity.id
_entity.type
_entity.pdbx_description
1 polymer ?
#
loop_
_entity_poly.entity_id
_entity_poly.type
_entity_poly.pdbx_seq_one_letter_code
_entity_poly.pdbx_strand_id
1 'polypeptide(L)'
;MTACWIDDPAFTASSPFGPQTLPYGVVETPDGPSVAVRVGDHALPLRPIAAEFTPDLRELVTAASLDPLLAAGRPAWSVLRARLRELVTAPAAPAGAVLLPLAETTTRLPFTVGDYVDFYSSRDHAENVGRIFRPDAEPLLPNWTHLPVGYHGRAGTVVVSGTDVVRPHGQRRGAEGPEFGPSTRLDIEAEIGFVCGGPVAGRVSTSSAPDHVFGVAVVNDWSARDIQAWEYVPLGPFLGKSFATSISAWITPLEAFAAARVKVPDPGHPRLDYLVEDQNWGLDLHLEVVWNGTVVSRPDFAGMAYSCAQQLAHMTVNGATVRPGDLFASGTVSGPEKRQRGSFLELSWSGAEPITLEDGSTRTFLEDGDTVTITATAPGPDGSVVGLAEVTGTVVAAP
;
A
#
# COMPACT_ATOMS: atom_id res chain seq x y z
N MET A 1 -16.50 9.32 -28.51
CA MET A 1 -15.65 9.91 -27.46
C MET A 1 -15.40 11.34 -27.87
N THR A 2 -15.91 12.29 -27.10
CA THR A 2 -15.48 13.70 -27.21
C THR A 2 -13.96 13.72 -27.00
N ALA A 3 -13.22 14.39 -27.88
CA ALA A 3 -11.77 14.53 -27.75
C ALA A 3 -11.46 15.15 -26.39
N CYS A 4 -10.59 14.51 -25.60
CA CYS A 4 -10.06 15.02 -24.34
C CYS A 4 -8.80 15.84 -24.64
N TRP A 5 -8.49 16.87 -23.84
CA TRP A 5 -7.27 17.65 -24.01
C TRP A 5 -5.98 16.92 -23.58
N ILE A 6 -6.10 15.85 -22.79
CA ILE A 6 -4.98 14.99 -22.40
C ILE A 6 -4.71 14.00 -23.53
N ASP A 7 -3.67 14.27 -24.33
CA ASP A 7 -3.22 13.42 -25.44
C ASP A 7 -2.18 12.41 -24.94
N ASP A 8 -2.66 11.36 -24.26
CA ASP A 8 -1.83 10.28 -23.72
C ASP A 8 -2.54 8.93 -23.94
N PRO A 9 -1.93 7.96 -24.67
CA PRO A 9 -2.52 6.64 -24.88
C PRO A 9 -2.69 5.83 -23.58
N ALA A 10 -1.94 6.14 -22.52
CA ALA A 10 -2.12 5.54 -21.20
C ALA A 10 -3.29 6.16 -20.43
N PHE A 11 -3.87 7.27 -20.88
CA PHE A 11 -5.02 7.93 -20.24
C PHE A 11 -6.36 7.49 -20.85
N THR A 12 -6.69 6.22 -20.68
CA THR A 12 -7.95 5.63 -21.18
C THR A 12 -8.69 4.84 -20.11
N ALA A 13 -9.98 4.56 -20.32
CA ALA A 13 -10.76 3.74 -19.39
C ALA A 13 -10.24 2.30 -19.25
N SER A 14 -9.61 1.75 -20.29
CA SER A 14 -8.98 0.43 -20.26
C SER A 14 -7.59 0.42 -19.59
N SER A 15 -7.04 1.60 -19.30
CA SER A 15 -5.71 1.74 -18.70
C SER A 15 -5.82 2.00 -17.18
N PRO A 16 -4.83 1.56 -16.37
CA PRO A 16 -4.90 1.67 -14.91
C PRO A 16 -5.04 3.10 -14.39
N PHE A 17 -4.51 4.12 -15.09
CA PHE A 17 -4.49 5.51 -14.63
C PHE A 17 -5.38 6.44 -15.48
N GLY A 18 -6.48 5.91 -16.00
CA GLY A 18 -7.49 6.68 -16.73
C GLY A 18 -8.37 7.61 -15.86
N PRO A 19 -9.38 8.26 -16.46
CA PRO A 19 -10.28 9.20 -15.78
C PRO A 19 -11.05 8.63 -14.57
N GLN A 20 -11.17 7.31 -14.50
CA GLN A 20 -11.80 6.57 -13.40
C GLN A 20 -10.90 6.43 -12.17
N THR A 21 -9.58 6.59 -12.29
CA THR A 21 -8.62 6.29 -11.21
C THR A 21 -8.25 7.55 -10.45
N LEU A 22 -7.58 8.49 -11.11
CA LEU A 22 -7.16 9.80 -10.58
C LEU A 22 -6.55 9.75 -9.17
N PRO A 23 -5.39 9.08 -9.00
CA PRO A 23 -4.72 9.01 -7.70
C PRO A 23 -3.97 10.32 -7.41
N TYR A 24 -3.88 10.66 -6.12
CA TYR A 24 -3.32 11.91 -5.63
C TYR A 24 -1.88 11.73 -5.15
N GLY A 25 -1.00 12.66 -5.48
CA GLY A 25 0.40 12.61 -5.08
C GLY A 25 0.99 14.01 -4.90
N VAL A 26 2.28 14.05 -4.59
CA VAL A 26 3.05 15.29 -4.48
C VAL A 26 4.26 15.19 -5.39
N VAL A 27 4.43 16.19 -6.24
CA VAL A 27 5.54 16.29 -7.20
C VAL A 27 6.36 17.54 -6.95
N GLU A 28 7.64 17.46 -7.26
CA GLU A 28 8.50 18.65 -7.33
C GLU A 28 8.14 19.50 -8.53
N THR A 29 8.07 20.81 -8.30
CA THR A 29 7.93 21.81 -9.36
C THR A 29 8.96 22.92 -9.14
N PRO A 30 9.21 23.80 -10.12
CA PRO A 30 10.09 24.95 -9.93
C PRO A 30 9.70 25.86 -8.74
N ASP A 31 8.42 25.90 -8.39
CA ASP A 31 7.87 26.70 -7.28
C ASP A 31 7.81 25.91 -5.95
N GLY A 32 8.43 24.74 -5.91
CA GLY A 32 8.43 23.80 -4.79
C GLY A 32 7.40 22.68 -4.92
N PRO A 33 7.17 21.90 -3.85
CA PRO A 33 6.26 20.75 -3.89
C PRO A 33 4.82 21.18 -4.18
N SER A 34 4.15 20.44 -5.05
CA SER A 34 2.74 20.67 -5.40
C SER A 34 1.95 19.38 -5.31
N VAL A 35 0.76 19.47 -4.75
CA VAL A 35 -0.28 18.44 -4.94
C VAL A 35 -0.53 18.28 -6.45
N ALA A 36 -0.62 17.03 -6.88
CA ALA A 36 -0.88 16.64 -8.25
C ALA A 36 -1.84 15.44 -8.30
N VAL A 37 -2.42 15.22 -9.49
CA VAL A 37 -3.16 14.00 -9.82
C VAL A 37 -2.44 13.27 -10.96
N ARG A 38 -2.35 11.94 -10.91
CA ARG A 38 -1.81 11.14 -12.02
C ARG A 38 -2.87 10.98 -13.11
N VAL A 39 -2.48 11.21 -14.35
CA VAL A 39 -3.31 11.06 -15.55
C VAL A 39 -2.47 10.34 -16.61
N GLY A 40 -2.69 9.03 -16.77
CA GLY A 40 -1.84 8.19 -17.62
C GLY A 40 -0.39 8.17 -17.11
N ASP A 41 0.53 8.53 -18.00
CA ASP A 41 1.97 8.60 -17.75
C ASP A 41 2.43 10.03 -17.37
N HIS A 42 1.47 10.89 -16.99
CA HIS A 42 1.73 12.26 -16.58
C HIS A 42 1.22 12.55 -15.17
N ALA A 43 1.86 13.52 -14.52
CA ALA A 43 1.34 14.22 -13.36
C ALA A 43 0.72 15.56 -13.81
N LEU A 44 -0.44 15.90 -13.27
CA LEU A 44 -1.07 17.21 -13.40
C LEU A 44 -0.98 17.94 -12.05
N PRO A 45 -0.02 18.85 -11.85
CA PRO A 45 0.01 19.73 -10.68
C PRO A 45 -1.24 20.59 -10.60
N LEU A 46 -1.84 20.68 -9.41
CA LEU A 46 -3.13 21.36 -9.24
C LEU A 46 -2.99 22.86 -8.92
N ARG A 47 -1.84 23.29 -8.39
CA ARG A 47 -1.59 24.70 -8.05
C ARG A 47 -1.74 25.65 -9.24
N PRO A 48 -1.21 25.37 -10.45
CA PRO A 48 -1.37 26.25 -11.61
C PRO A 48 -2.83 26.44 -12.06
N ILE A 49 -3.69 25.46 -11.79
CA ILE A 49 -5.11 25.45 -12.17
C ILE A 49 -6.03 25.73 -10.97
N ALA A 50 -5.49 26.30 -9.89
CA ALA A 50 -6.20 26.61 -8.65
C ALA A 50 -7.47 27.48 -8.82
N ALA A 51 -7.56 28.24 -9.91
CA ALA A 51 -8.73 29.04 -10.26
C ALA A 51 -9.96 28.20 -10.64
N GLU A 52 -9.76 26.95 -11.05
CA GLU A 52 -10.82 26.00 -11.43
C GLU A 52 -11.58 25.40 -10.24
N PHE A 53 -11.13 25.69 -9.02
CA PHE A 53 -11.68 25.16 -7.78
C PHE A 53 -12.34 26.26 -6.94
N THR A 54 -13.31 25.84 -6.13
CA THR A 54 -13.97 26.70 -5.14
C THR A 54 -12.93 27.21 -4.13
N PRO A 55 -13.19 28.34 -3.43
CA PRO A 55 -12.27 28.88 -2.44
C PRO A 55 -11.78 27.83 -1.41
N ASP A 56 -12.70 27.01 -0.89
CA ASP A 56 -12.39 25.97 0.09
C ASP A 56 -11.44 24.89 -0.46
N LEU A 57 -11.64 24.46 -1.72
CA LEU A 57 -10.76 23.48 -2.36
C LEU A 57 -9.43 24.09 -2.79
N ARG A 58 -9.40 25.38 -3.09
CA ARG A 58 -8.19 26.08 -3.55
C ARG A 58 -7.07 25.97 -2.53
N GLU A 59 -7.37 26.14 -1.24
CA GLU A 59 -6.39 25.99 -0.16
C GLU A 59 -5.80 24.58 -0.14
N LEU A 60 -6.65 23.56 -0.30
CA LEU A 60 -6.24 22.15 -0.25
C LEU A 60 -5.33 21.77 -1.43
N VAL A 61 -5.67 22.19 -2.65
CA VAL A 61 -4.94 21.81 -3.87
C VAL A 61 -3.67 22.64 -4.11
N THR A 62 -3.54 23.79 -3.42
CA THR A 62 -2.34 24.64 -3.49
C THR A 62 -1.32 24.33 -2.39
N ALA A 63 -1.63 23.39 -1.50
CA ALA A 63 -0.73 22.91 -0.46
C ALA A 63 0.54 22.24 -1.02
N ALA A 64 1.52 22.03 -0.15
CA ALA A 64 2.79 21.35 -0.45
C ALA A 64 2.78 19.85 -0.10
N SER A 65 1.74 19.36 0.58
CA SER A 65 1.48 17.96 0.90
C SER A 65 -0.01 17.66 0.81
N LEU A 66 -0.39 16.38 0.86
CA LEU A 66 -1.79 15.97 0.98
C LEU A 66 -2.37 16.21 2.38
N ASP A 67 -1.58 16.60 3.39
CA ASP A 67 -2.06 16.68 4.79
C ASP A 67 -3.32 17.55 4.97
N PRO A 68 -3.42 18.76 4.37
CA PRO A 68 -4.65 19.55 4.46
C PRO A 68 -5.83 18.86 3.78
N LEU A 69 -5.59 18.20 2.65
CA LEU A 69 -6.63 17.44 1.95
C LEU A 69 -7.09 16.25 2.80
N LEU A 70 -6.19 15.49 3.41
CA LEU A 70 -6.52 14.40 4.32
C LEU A 70 -7.34 14.89 5.51
N ALA A 71 -7.03 16.06 6.07
CA ALA A 71 -7.78 16.64 7.18
C ALA A 71 -9.19 17.13 6.79
N ALA A 72 -9.42 17.51 5.53
CA ALA A 72 -10.68 18.09 5.07
C ALA A 72 -11.86 17.11 5.06
N GLY A 73 -11.58 15.79 5.04
CA GLY A 73 -12.60 14.75 5.12
C GLY A 73 -13.36 14.49 3.82
N ARG A 74 -14.15 13.41 3.86
CA ARG A 74 -14.81 12.82 2.69
C ARG A 74 -15.61 13.80 1.81
N PRO A 75 -16.41 14.73 2.34
CA PRO A 75 -17.15 15.67 1.49
C PRO A 75 -16.23 16.48 0.56
N ALA A 76 -15.08 16.96 1.06
CA ALA A 76 -14.11 17.68 0.25
C ALA A 76 -13.46 16.78 -0.80
N TRP A 77 -13.12 15.54 -0.43
CA TRP A 77 -12.54 14.55 -1.34
C TRP A 77 -13.46 14.24 -2.52
N SER A 78 -14.74 13.99 -2.25
CA SER A 78 -15.73 13.67 -3.29
C SER A 78 -15.95 14.85 -4.25
N VAL A 79 -16.06 16.08 -3.72
CA VAL A 79 -16.23 17.29 -4.55
C VAL A 79 -14.98 17.54 -5.39
N LEU A 80 -13.78 17.41 -4.81
CA LEU A 80 -12.52 17.53 -5.55
C LEU A 80 -12.43 16.50 -6.66
N ARG A 81 -12.71 15.23 -6.36
CA ARG A 81 -12.67 14.14 -7.34
C ARG A 81 -13.64 14.36 -8.48
N ALA A 82 -14.87 14.78 -8.19
CA ALA A 82 -15.86 15.10 -9.21
C ALA A 82 -15.36 16.23 -10.13
N ARG A 83 -14.82 17.31 -9.54
CA ARG A 83 -14.28 18.43 -10.31
C ARG A 83 -13.07 18.03 -11.16
N LEU A 84 -12.17 17.21 -10.62
CA LEU A 84 -11.03 16.70 -11.37
C LEU A 84 -11.47 15.85 -12.56
N ARG A 85 -12.47 14.97 -12.38
CA ARG A 85 -13.03 14.18 -13.48
C ARG A 85 -13.59 15.04 -14.60
N GLU A 86 -14.28 16.13 -14.27
CA GLU A 86 -14.77 17.10 -15.27
C GLU A 86 -13.61 17.76 -16.03
N LEU A 87 -12.59 18.23 -15.30
CA LEU A 87 -11.46 18.94 -15.88
C LEU A 87 -10.63 18.04 -16.81
N VAL A 88 -10.32 16.81 -16.38
CA VAL A 88 -9.48 15.87 -17.14
C VAL A 88 -10.24 15.17 -18.27
N THR A 89 -11.56 15.33 -18.39
CA THR A 89 -12.36 14.79 -19.50
C THR A 89 -12.90 15.87 -20.43
N ALA A 90 -12.59 17.14 -20.14
CA ALA A 90 -12.97 18.28 -20.97
C ALA A 90 -12.25 18.26 -22.32
N PRO A 91 -12.80 18.93 -23.36
CA PRO A 91 -12.14 19.03 -24.66
C PRO A 91 -11.01 20.06 -24.71
N ALA A 92 -10.94 20.97 -23.74
CA ALA A 92 -9.91 22.00 -23.67
C ALA A 92 -9.26 21.97 -22.28
N ALA A 93 -7.95 22.23 -22.26
CA ALA A 93 -7.19 22.31 -21.04
C ALA A 93 -7.62 23.54 -20.22
N PRO A 94 -7.72 23.43 -18.88
CA PRO A 94 -7.92 24.59 -18.03
C PRO A 94 -6.73 25.55 -18.12
N ALA A 95 -6.96 26.83 -17.89
CA ALA A 95 -5.92 27.84 -17.97
C ALA A 95 -4.81 27.54 -16.96
N GLY A 96 -3.56 27.45 -17.42
CA GLY A 96 -2.40 27.14 -16.59
C GLY A 96 -2.11 25.64 -16.42
N ALA A 97 -2.90 24.75 -17.01
CA ALA A 97 -2.64 23.31 -16.96
C ALA A 97 -1.29 22.96 -17.61
N VAL A 98 -0.50 22.16 -16.90
CA VAL A 98 0.76 21.60 -17.38
C VAL A 98 0.79 20.12 -17.02
N LEU A 99 1.10 19.28 -17.99
CA LEU A 99 1.34 17.85 -17.77
C LEU A 99 2.85 17.62 -17.66
N LEU A 100 3.26 17.02 -16.55
CA LEU A 100 4.66 16.66 -16.30
C LEU A 100 4.82 15.15 -16.56
N PRO A 101 5.72 14.72 -17.46
CA PRO A 101 5.98 13.30 -17.67
C PRO A 101 6.47 12.65 -16.38
N LEU A 102 5.87 11.53 -15.96
CA LEU A 102 6.26 10.86 -14.70
C LEU A 102 7.72 10.42 -14.70
N ALA A 103 8.24 10.00 -15.85
CA ALA A 103 9.63 9.59 -16.02
C ALA A 103 10.65 10.72 -15.74
N GLU A 104 10.22 11.97 -15.80
CA GLU A 104 11.05 13.16 -15.56
C GLU A 104 10.66 13.89 -14.27
N THR A 105 9.68 13.36 -13.54
CA THR A 105 9.10 14.01 -12.36
C THR A 105 9.56 13.35 -11.08
N THR A 106 10.18 14.12 -10.19
CA THR A 106 10.47 13.66 -8.83
C THR A 106 9.19 13.70 -7.98
N THR A 107 8.81 12.55 -7.44
CA THR A 107 7.71 12.42 -6.47
C THR A 107 8.23 12.51 -5.04
N ARG A 108 7.36 12.91 -4.11
CA ARG A 108 7.63 12.91 -2.66
C ARG A 108 6.71 11.94 -1.93
N LEU A 109 7.08 11.60 -0.69
CA LEU A 109 6.11 11.02 0.23
C LEU A 109 4.92 11.98 0.35
N PRO A 110 3.69 11.55 -0.03
CA PRO A 110 2.63 12.50 -0.33
C PRO A 110 1.97 13.13 0.91
N PHE A 111 2.18 12.55 2.09
CA PHE A 111 1.64 13.02 3.36
C PHE A 111 2.61 12.71 4.50
N THR A 112 2.42 13.39 5.62
CA THR A 112 3.10 13.09 6.88
C THR A 112 2.46 11.85 7.51
N VAL A 113 3.22 10.76 7.60
CA VAL A 113 2.74 9.54 8.28
C VAL A 113 2.70 9.79 9.78
N GLY A 114 1.49 9.80 10.35
CA GLY A 114 1.26 10.01 11.79
C GLY A 114 1.69 8.80 12.60
N ASP A 115 0.83 7.78 12.62
CA ASP A 115 1.14 6.43 13.08
C ASP A 115 1.08 5.43 11.91
N TYR A 116 1.84 4.34 12.05
CA TYR A 116 1.80 3.21 11.13
C TYR A 116 1.42 1.95 11.91
N VAL A 117 0.38 1.25 11.47
CA VAL A 117 -0.03 -0.06 11.99
C VAL A 117 0.05 -1.09 10.87
N ASP A 118 0.65 -2.23 11.16
CA ASP A 118 0.74 -3.32 10.21
C ASP A 118 -0.10 -4.50 10.70
N PHE A 119 -0.99 -4.99 9.84
CA PHE A 119 -1.90 -6.10 10.15
C PHE A 119 -1.33 -7.44 9.69
N TYR A 120 -2.07 -8.51 9.96
CA TYR A 120 -1.67 -9.87 9.61
C TYR A 120 -2.84 -10.65 9.01
N SER A 121 -3.49 -10.06 8.00
CA SER A 121 -4.86 -10.44 7.61
C SER A 121 -4.97 -11.44 6.46
N SER A 122 -3.86 -11.87 5.85
CA SER A 122 -3.88 -12.98 4.87
C SER A 122 -3.83 -14.32 5.61
N ARG A 123 -4.84 -15.15 5.36
CA ARG A 123 -4.90 -16.51 5.93
C ARG A 123 -3.77 -17.38 5.39
N ASP A 124 -3.57 -17.36 4.07
CA ASP A 124 -2.55 -18.15 3.40
C ASP A 124 -1.15 -17.78 3.90
N HIS A 125 -0.87 -16.48 4.07
CA HIS A 125 0.39 -16.03 4.63
C HIS A 125 0.58 -16.54 6.08
N ALA A 126 -0.42 -16.35 6.94
CA ALA A 126 -0.39 -16.81 8.32
C ALA A 126 -0.19 -18.32 8.43
N GLU A 127 -0.86 -19.09 7.57
CA GLU A 127 -0.71 -20.53 7.52
C GLU A 127 0.69 -20.95 7.00
N ASN A 128 1.20 -20.32 5.95
CA ASN A 128 2.52 -20.61 5.40
C ASN A 128 3.62 -20.34 6.44
N VAL A 129 3.60 -19.16 7.08
CA VAL A 129 4.54 -18.79 8.14
C VAL A 129 4.45 -19.77 9.31
N GLY A 130 3.23 -20.13 9.73
CA GLY A 130 2.99 -21.14 10.74
C GLY A 130 3.64 -22.48 10.40
N ARG A 131 3.46 -22.98 9.18
CA ARG A 131 4.06 -24.25 8.70
C ARG A 131 5.58 -24.18 8.57
N ILE A 132 6.13 -23.03 8.16
CA ILE A 132 7.59 -22.84 8.04
C ILE A 132 8.27 -22.88 9.42
N PHE A 133 7.71 -22.19 10.40
CA PHE A 133 8.35 -22.06 11.72
C PHE A 133 7.92 -23.13 12.73
N ARG A 134 6.74 -23.72 12.55
CA ARG A 134 6.13 -24.73 13.43
C ARG A 134 5.51 -25.87 12.59
N PRO A 135 6.31 -26.65 11.85
CA PRO A 135 5.80 -27.65 10.90
C PRO A 135 4.92 -28.73 11.55
N ASP A 136 5.12 -29.00 12.85
CA ASP A 136 4.41 -30.03 13.60
C ASP A 136 3.24 -29.49 14.44
N ALA A 137 2.83 -28.23 14.24
CA ALA A 137 1.75 -27.59 15.01
C ALA A 137 0.63 -27.06 14.11
N GLU A 138 -0.54 -26.78 14.71
CA GLU A 138 -1.57 -26.00 14.05
C GLU A 138 -0.99 -24.65 13.59
N PRO A 139 -1.10 -24.30 12.30
CA PRO A 139 -0.35 -23.18 11.76
C PRO A 139 -0.89 -21.83 12.25
N LEU A 140 -2.22 -21.72 12.39
CA LEU A 140 -2.88 -20.54 12.91
C LEU A 140 -2.99 -20.59 14.43
N LEU A 141 -2.71 -19.45 15.07
CA LEU A 141 -2.97 -19.28 16.50
C LEU A 141 -4.47 -19.07 16.75
N PRO A 142 -5.01 -19.48 17.92
CA PRO A 142 -6.45 -19.48 18.16
C PRO A 142 -7.14 -18.13 18.01
N ASN A 143 -6.45 -17.01 18.24
CA ASN A 143 -7.02 -15.67 18.14
C ASN A 143 -7.18 -15.18 16.69
N TRP A 144 -6.42 -15.74 15.74
CA TRP A 144 -6.26 -15.17 14.41
C TRP A 144 -7.59 -15.08 13.62
N THR A 145 -8.49 -16.04 13.78
CA THR A 145 -9.81 -16.03 13.11
C THR A 145 -10.85 -15.14 13.82
N HIS A 146 -10.57 -14.66 15.03
CA HIS A 146 -11.50 -13.88 15.83
C HIS A 146 -11.27 -12.37 15.79
N LEU A 147 -10.05 -11.92 15.49
CA LEU A 147 -9.70 -10.51 15.35
C LEU A 147 -8.59 -10.31 14.30
N PRO A 148 -8.57 -9.15 13.61
CA PRO A 148 -7.46 -8.80 12.71
C PRO A 148 -6.23 -8.47 13.55
N VAL A 149 -5.35 -9.45 13.75
CA VAL A 149 -4.10 -9.27 14.49
C VAL A 149 -3.25 -8.20 13.79
N GLY A 150 -2.65 -7.30 14.55
CA GLY A 150 -1.73 -6.28 14.04
C GLY A 150 -0.81 -5.74 15.13
N TYR A 151 0.18 -4.95 14.73
CA TYR A 151 1.18 -4.33 15.60
C TYR A 151 1.51 -2.92 15.12
N HIS A 152 2.07 -2.09 16.01
CA HIS A 152 2.53 -0.76 15.64
C HIS A 152 3.85 -0.87 14.87
N GLY A 153 3.86 -0.36 13.64
CA GLY A 153 5.04 -0.20 12.82
C GLY A 153 5.79 1.10 13.13
N ARG A 154 6.81 1.41 12.31
CA ARG A 154 7.65 2.60 12.48
C ARG A 154 7.33 3.67 11.44
N ALA A 155 6.46 4.62 11.78
CA ALA A 155 6.06 5.71 10.88
C ALA A 155 7.25 6.51 10.31
N GLY A 156 8.26 6.80 11.14
CA GLY A 156 9.42 7.62 10.74
C GLY A 156 10.37 6.99 9.71
N THR A 157 10.15 5.73 9.34
CA THR A 157 10.92 5.02 8.30
C THR A 157 10.02 4.54 7.16
N VAL A 158 8.82 5.11 7.04
CA VAL A 158 8.01 4.98 5.82
C VAL A 158 8.57 5.92 4.77
N VAL A 159 8.97 5.37 3.63
CA VAL A 159 9.63 6.08 2.52
C VAL A 159 8.86 5.93 1.23
N VAL A 160 9.00 6.88 0.32
CA VAL A 160 8.35 6.83 -0.99
C VAL A 160 9.05 5.84 -1.92
N SER A 161 8.30 5.23 -2.83
CA SER A 161 8.78 4.44 -3.96
C SER A 161 10.01 5.08 -4.64
N GLY A 162 10.99 4.25 -4.98
CA GLY A 162 12.28 4.66 -5.56
C GLY A 162 13.37 4.99 -4.54
N THR A 163 13.05 5.04 -3.25
CA THR A 163 14.06 5.20 -2.19
C THR A 163 14.87 3.90 -2.04
N ASP A 164 16.20 4.00 -2.07
CA ASP A 164 17.10 2.87 -1.82
C ASP A 164 16.88 2.28 -0.41
N VAL A 165 16.97 0.97 -0.32
CA VAL A 165 16.76 0.20 0.92
C VAL A 165 18.11 -0.29 1.41
N VAL A 166 18.63 0.39 2.42
CA VAL A 166 19.91 0.02 3.03
C VAL A 166 19.73 -1.29 3.80
N ARG A 167 20.54 -2.32 3.47
CA ARG A 167 20.53 -3.59 4.19
C ARG A 167 20.78 -3.36 5.69
N PRO A 168 19.85 -3.74 6.58
CA PRO A 168 20.01 -3.47 8.00
C PRO A 168 21.10 -4.34 8.61
N HIS A 169 21.82 -3.76 9.56
CA HIS A 169 22.65 -4.49 10.51
C HIS A 169 21.85 -4.78 11.77
N GLY A 170 22.09 -5.93 12.40
CA GLY A 170 21.44 -6.25 13.67
C GLY A 170 22.00 -7.51 14.31
N GLN A 171 21.40 -7.87 15.45
CA GLN A 171 21.69 -9.14 16.11
C GLN A 171 20.89 -10.26 15.46
N ARG A 172 21.56 -11.39 15.22
CA ARG A 172 20.95 -12.63 14.75
C ARG A 172 21.40 -13.79 15.63
N ARG A 173 20.63 -14.87 15.63
CA ARG A 173 21.00 -16.11 16.33
C ARG A 173 22.26 -16.72 15.69
N GLY A 174 23.32 -16.89 16.47
CA GLY A 174 24.53 -17.64 16.10
C GLY A 174 24.66 -18.96 16.87
N ALA A 175 25.73 -19.71 16.60
CA ALA A 175 25.95 -21.04 17.17
C ALA A 175 26.34 -21.01 18.66
N GLU A 176 27.21 -20.09 19.06
CA GLU A 176 27.72 -19.95 20.44
C GLU A 176 27.15 -18.72 21.18
N GLY A 177 26.34 -17.91 20.50
CA GLY A 177 25.79 -16.65 21.00
C GLY A 177 25.21 -15.81 19.86
N PRO A 178 24.63 -14.64 20.15
CA PRO A 178 24.18 -13.74 19.10
C PRO A 178 25.38 -13.22 18.29
N GLU A 179 25.21 -13.17 16.97
CA GLU A 179 26.13 -12.52 16.05
C GLU A 179 25.60 -11.14 15.68
N PHE A 180 26.51 -10.21 15.38
CA PHE A 180 26.15 -8.88 14.87
C PHE A 180 26.71 -8.70 13.45
N GLY A 181 25.89 -8.19 12.54
CA GLY A 181 26.28 -7.95 11.17
C GLY A 181 25.10 -7.63 10.25
N PRO A 182 25.32 -7.53 8.93
CA PRO A 182 24.26 -7.30 7.96
C PRO A 182 23.29 -8.49 7.92
N SER A 183 22.00 -8.22 7.71
CA SER A 183 20.99 -9.27 7.55
C SER A 183 21.33 -10.19 6.37
N THR A 184 21.25 -11.50 6.58
CA THR A 184 21.47 -12.53 5.54
C THR A 184 20.16 -13.06 4.96
N ARG A 185 19.02 -12.58 5.46
CA ARG A 185 17.68 -13.01 5.06
C ARG A 185 16.75 -11.80 4.89
N LEU A 186 17.18 -10.88 4.03
CA LEU A 186 16.40 -9.69 3.66
C LEU A 186 15.29 -10.07 2.67
N ASP A 187 14.09 -9.56 2.91
CA ASP A 187 12.87 -9.99 2.26
C ASP A 187 11.93 -8.82 2.00
N ILE A 188 10.93 -9.05 1.14
CA ILE A 188 9.78 -8.17 0.94
C ILE A 188 8.56 -8.69 1.70
N GLU A 189 7.58 -7.82 1.84
CA GLU A 189 6.19 -8.18 2.10
C GLU A 189 5.31 -7.36 1.17
N ALA A 190 4.66 -8.03 0.21
CA ALA A 190 3.75 -7.38 -0.72
C ALA A 190 2.42 -7.07 -0.05
N GLU A 191 2.10 -5.77 0.07
CA GLU A 191 1.00 -5.30 0.90
C GLU A 191 0.17 -4.19 0.25
N ILE A 192 -1.01 -3.96 0.83
CA ILE A 192 -1.88 -2.84 0.51
C ILE A 192 -2.04 -1.98 1.76
N GLY A 193 -1.69 -0.70 1.62
CA GLY A 193 -1.84 0.33 2.64
C GLY A 193 -3.10 1.15 2.45
N PHE A 194 -3.72 1.54 3.57
CA PHE A 194 -4.88 2.41 3.64
C PHE A 194 -4.51 3.69 4.37
N VAL A 195 -4.70 4.83 3.69
CA VAL A 195 -4.35 6.16 4.22
C VAL A 195 -5.58 6.76 4.91
N CYS A 196 -5.43 7.09 6.18
CA CYS A 196 -6.49 7.67 6.98
C CYS A 196 -6.66 9.18 6.72
N GLY A 197 -7.89 9.65 6.91
CA GLY A 197 -8.29 11.04 6.75
C GLY A 197 -9.50 11.40 7.61
N GLY A 198 -10.04 12.60 7.41
CA GLY A 198 -11.22 13.07 8.11
C GLY A 198 -10.93 13.55 9.53
N PRO A 199 -11.97 13.89 10.31
CA PRO A 199 -11.77 14.34 11.67
C PRO A 199 -11.13 13.23 12.52
N VAL A 200 -10.29 13.63 13.47
CA VAL A 200 -9.77 12.72 14.50
C VAL A 200 -10.95 12.03 15.18
N ALA A 201 -10.94 10.71 15.20
CA ALA A 201 -12.00 9.91 15.79
C ALA A 201 -11.41 8.84 16.71
N GLY A 202 -12.14 8.52 17.78
CA GLY A 202 -11.86 7.35 18.62
C GLY A 202 -12.43 6.10 17.96
N ARG A 203 -13.30 5.38 18.66
CA ARG A 203 -13.97 4.17 18.14
C ARG A 203 -14.71 4.43 16.82
N VAL A 204 -14.19 3.88 15.74
CA VAL A 204 -14.79 3.87 14.40
C VAL A 204 -15.49 2.53 14.19
N SER A 205 -16.73 2.52 13.71
CA SER A 205 -17.40 1.28 13.28
C SER A 205 -17.01 0.90 11.85
N THR A 206 -17.22 -0.36 11.48
CA THR A 206 -17.07 -0.82 10.08
C THR A 206 -17.85 0.06 9.09
N SER A 207 -19.07 0.48 9.45
CA SER A 207 -19.92 1.36 8.62
C SER A 207 -19.37 2.77 8.43
N SER A 208 -18.57 3.28 9.38
CA SER A 208 -17.99 4.63 9.35
C SER A 208 -16.59 4.68 8.75
N ALA A 209 -15.98 3.52 8.47
CA ALA A 209 -14.65 3.44 7.85
C ALA A 209 -14.48 4.31 6.59
N PRO A 210 -15.47 4.45 5.68
CA PRO A 210 -15.30 5.24 4.45
C PRO A 210 -15.12 6.74 4.69
N ASP A 211 -15.53 7.23 5.86
CA ASP A 211 -15.36 8.64 6.24
C ASP A 211 -13.96 8.90 6.83
N HIS A 212 -13.22 7.83 7.14
CA HIS A 212 -11.91 7.87 7.78
C HIS A 212 -10.78 7.26 6.93
N VAL A 213 -11.09 6.64 5.79
CA VAL A 213 -10.10 6.11 4.84
C VAL A 213 -10.15 6.93 3.55
N PHE A 214 -9.12 7.72 3.31
CA PHE A 214 -8.99 8.57 2.12
C PHE A 214 -8.74 7.73 0.86
N GLY A 215 -7.79 6.80 0.94
CA GLY A 215 -7.36 6.05 -0.23
C GLY A 215 -6.41 4.91 0.09
N VAL A 216 -5.90 4.32 -0.99
CA VAL A 216 -5.21 3.03 -1.01
C VAL A 216 -3.88 3.19 -1.75
N ALA A 217 -2.85 2.51 -1.26
CA ALA A 217 -1.50 2.51 -1.81
C ALA A 217 -0.91 1.10 -1.80
N VAL A 218 0.06 0.82 -2.68
CA VAL A 218 0.87 -0.40 -2.56
C VAL A 218 1.95 -0.14 -1.51
N VAL A 219 2.19 -1.13 -0.65
CA VAL A 219 3.21 -1.09 0.41
C VAL A 219 4.17 -2.27 0.25
N ASN A 220 5.45 -2.03 0.50
CA ASN A 220 6.45 -3.07 0.72
C ASN A 220 7.01 -2.94 2.13
N ASP A 221 6.65 -3.86 3.02
CA ASP A 221 7.19 -3.90 4.38
C ASP A 221 8.47 -4.74 4.45
N TRP A 222 9.59 -4.09 4.12
CA TRP A 222 10.89 -4.75 4.05
C TRP A 222 11.25 -5.43 5.36
N SER A 223 11.74 -6.66 5.27
CA SER A 223 11.85 -7.54 6.42
C SER A 223 13.21 -8.23 6.49
N ALA A 224 13.93 -8.04 7.60
CA ALA A 224 15.14 -8.78 7.93
C ALA A 224 14.79 -9.99 8.81
N ARG A 225 14.50 -11.13 8.15
CA ARG A 225 13.90 -12.32 8.79
C ARG A 225 14.76 -12.94 9.88
N ASP A 226 16.08 -12.89 9.72
CA ASP A 226 17.06 -13.39 10.67
C ASP A 226 17.14 -12.54 11.95
N ILE A 227 17.08 -11.21 11.81
CA ILE A 227 16.99 -10.27 12.94
C ILE A 227 15.65 -10.45 13.65
N GLN A 228 14.55 -10.44 12.88
CA GLN A 228 13.19 -10.60 13.38
C GLN A 228 13.03 -11.88 14.20
N ALA A 229 13.50 -13.03 13.68
CA ALA A 229 13.39 -14.32 14.35
C ALA A 229 14.12 -14.38 15.70
N TRP A 230 15.17 -13.56 15.90
CA TRP A 230 15.90 -13.48 17.16
C TRP A 230 15.21 -12.59 18.18
N GLU A 231 14.59 -11.47 17.76
CA GLU A 231 14.08 -10.45 18.66
C GLU A 231 12.59 -10.58 19.02
N TYR A 232 11.75 -11.19 18.16
CA TYR A 232 10.31 -10.92 18.21
C TYR A 232 9.58 -11.52 19.41
N VAL A 233 10.19 -12.46 20.14
CA VAL A 233 9.57 -13.09 21.30
C VAL A 233 9.99 -12.35 22.57
N PRO A 234 9.05 -11.84 23.40
CA PRO A 234 7.59 -11.96 23.29
C PRO A 234 6.89 -10.71 22.70
N LEU A 235 7.64 -9.67 22.31
CA LEU A 235 7.09 -8.31 22.11
C LEU A 235 6.63 -8.00 20.67
N GLY A 236 6.80 -8.93 19.74
CA GLY A 236 6.49 -8.76 18.33
C GLY A 236 7.67 -8.21 17.51
N PRO A 237 7.48 -8.05 16.18
CA PRO A 237 8.52 -7.54 15.29
C PRO A 237 8.97 -6.13 15.67
N PHE A 238 10.27 -5.83 15.55
CA PHE A 238 10.82 -4.51 15.83
C PHE A 238 11.88 -4.11 14.81
N LEU A 239 13.19 -4.32 15.07
CA LEU A 239 14.28 -3.95 14.16
C LEU A 239 14.30 -4.78 12.88
N GLY A 240 13.70 -5.97 12.91
CA GLY A 240 13.47 -6.79 11.73
C GLY A 240 12.55 -6.15 10.70
N LYS A 241 11.87 -5.04 11.04
CA LYS A 241 10.92 -4.29 10.19
C LYS A 241 11.24 -2.80 10.11
N SER A 242 11.57 -2.17 11.23
CA SER A 242 11.61 -0.72 11.39
C SER A 242 12.72 0.01 10.63
N PHE A 243 13.47 -0.65 9.75
CA PHE A 243 14.57 -0.05 8.99
C PHE A 243 14.06 0.62 7.71
N ALA A 244 13.03 0.09 7.06
CA ALA A 244 12.38 0.71 5.91
C ALA A 244 11.02 0.07 5.63
N THR A 245 10.00 0.88 5.37
CA THR A 245 8.74 0.45 4.75
C THR A 245 8.53 1.37 3.54
N SER A 246 8.37 0.83 2.34
CA SER A 246 8.14 1.65 1.13
C SER A 246 6.65 1.74 0.81
N ILE A 247 6.19 2.91 0.35
CA ILE A 247 4.81 3.13 -0.12
C ILE A 247 4.82 3.77 -1.51
N SER A 248 3.83 3.43 -2.34
CA SER A 248 3.64 4.06 -3.64
C SER A 248 3.42 5.58 -3.53
N ALA A 249 3.96 6.35 -4.47
CA ALA A 249 3.92 7.82 -4.42
C ALA A 249 2.53 8.44 -4.66
N TRP A 250 1.59 7.66 -5.20
CA TRP A 250 0.25 8.10 -5.53
C TRP A 250 -0.78 7.30 -4.75
N ILE A 251 -1.71 8.01 -4.10
CA ILE A 251 -2.78 7.44 -3.28
C ILE A 251 -4.06 7.40 -4.11
N THR A 252 -4.50 6.20 -4.47
CA THR A 252 -5.74 6.00 -5.22
C THR A 252 -6.92 6.19 -4.27
N PRO A 253 -7.85 7.13 -4.53
CA PRO A 253 -8.96 7.38 -3.61
C PRO A 253 -9.84 6.15 -3.44
N LEU A 254 -10.34 5.91 -2.22
CA LEU A 254 -11.16 4.74 -1.91
C LEU A 254 -12.40 4.65 -2.82
N GLU A 255 -12.94 5.80 -3.23
CA GLU A 255 -14.08 5.90 -4.15
C GLU A 255 -13.82 5.31 -5.54
N ALA A 256 -12.56 5.18 -5.99
CA ALA A 256 -12.23 4.53 -7.26
C ALA A 256 -12.54 3.02 -7.25
N PHE A 257 -12.54 2.39 -6.07
CA PHE A 257 -12.72 0.95 -5.92
C PHE A 257 -14.16 0.51 -5.70
N ALA A 258 -15.15 1.38 -5.95
CA ALA A 258 -16.56 1.04 -5.75
C ALA A 258 -17.00 -0.23 -6.52
N ALA A 259 -16.46 -0.44 -7.73
CA ALA A 259 -16.73 -1.61 -8.57
C ALA A 259 -15.90 -2.86 -8.18
N ALA A 260 -14.84 -2.68 -7.38
CA ALA A 260 -13.96 -3.75 -6.92
C ALA A 260 -14.33 -4.27 -5.52
N ARG A 261 -15.44 -3.83 -4.93
CA ARG A 261 -15.86 -4.28 -3.60
C ARG A 261 -16.33 -5.73 -3.63
N VAL A 262 -15.73 -6.56 -2.80
CA VAL A 262 -16.07 -7.98 -2.65
C VAL A 262 -16.30 -8.34 -1.19
N LYS A 263 -17.04 -9.43 -0.97
CA LYS A 263 -17.25 -9.96 0.37
C LYS A 263 -15.95 -10.63 0.83
N VAL A 264 -15.49 -10.34 2.04
CA VAL A 264 -14.37 -11.09 2.64
C VAL A 264 -14.73 -12.57 2.85
N PRO A 265 -13.76 -13.50 2.80
CA PRO A 265 -14.02 -14.91 3.06
C PRO A 265 -14.69 -15.16 4.42
N ASP A 266 -15.53 -16.20 4.47
CA ASP A 266 -16.18 -16.65 5.71
C ASP A 266 -15.13 -17.31 6.63
N PRO A 267 -14.95 -16.83 7.87
CA PRO A 267 -14.01 -17.44 8.81
C PRO A 267 -14.48 -18.81 9.36
N GLY A 268 -15.71 -19.26 9.04
CA GLY A 268 -16.27 -20.53 9.48
C GLY A 268 -16.94 -20.48 10.86
N HIS A 269 -17.05 -19.29 11.44
CA HIS A 269 -17.77 -19.01 12.69
C HIS A 269 -18.30 -17.57 12.70
N PRO A 270 -19.31 -17.25 13.52
CA PRO A 270 -19.78 -15.87 13.66
C PRO A 270 -18.65 -14.94 14.13
N ARG A 271 -18.60 -13.73 13.55
CA ARG A 271 -17.79 -12.63 14.05
C ARG A 271 -18.53 -11.92 15.18
N LEU A 272 -17.81 -11.29 16.10
CA LEU A 272 -18.41 -10.39 17.08
C LEU A 272 -18.99 -9.16 16.38
N ASP A 273 -20.08 -8.61 16.92
CA ASP A 273 -20.90 -7.56 16.28
C ASP A 273 -20.10 -6.34 15.79
N TYR A 274 -19.03 -5.95 16.50
CA TYR A 274 -18.22 -4.79 16.11
C TYR A 274 -17.39 -4.99 14.82
N LEU A 275 -17.24 -6.23 14.36
CA LEU A 275 -16.56 -6.60 13.11
C LEU A 275 -17.54 -6.98 11.99
N VAL A 276 -18.85 -6.97 12.26
CA VAL A 276 -19.86 -7.23 11.24
C VAL A 276 -19.99 -6.00 10.35
N GLU A 277 -19.98 -6.22 9.03
CA GLU A 277 -20.12 -5.16 8.04
C GLU A 277 -21.56 -5.12 7.51
N ASP A 278 -22.07 -3.92 7.29
CA ASP A 278 -23.35 -3.68 6.62
C ASP A 278 -23.22 -3.71 5.09
N GLN A 279 -21.99 -3.55 4.59
CA GLN A 279 -21.62 -3.57 3.17
C GLN A 279 -20.29 -4.30 3.00
N ASN A 280 -20.04 -4.81 1.79
CA ASN A 280 -18.77 -5.44 1.46
C ASN A 280 -17.64 -4.42 1.41
N TRP A 281 -16.60 -4.61 2.22
CA TRP A 281 -15.37 -3.78 2.20
C TRP A 281 -14.10 -4.55 1.82
N GLY A 282 -14.19 -5.83 1.45
CA GLY A 282 -13.09 -6.50 0.76
C GLY A 282 -12.85 -5.85 -0.60
N LEU A 283 -11.63 -5.98 -1.15
CA LEU A 283 -11.26 -5.42 -2.44
C LEU A 283 -10.73 -6.52 -3.39
N ASP A 284 -11.17 -6.48 -4.63
CA ASP A 284 -10.66 -7.31 -5.72
C ASP A 284 -9.43 -6.61 -6.34
N LEU A 285 -8.26 -6.84 -5.75
CA LEU A 285 -6.99 -6.29 -6.23
C LEU A 285 -6.07 -7.43 -6.67
N HIS A 286 -5.48 -7.30 -7.86
CA HIS A 286 -4.50 -8.23 -8.39
C HIS A 286 -3.12 -7.60 -8.33
N LEU A 287 -2.24 -8.20 -7.53
CA LEU A 287 -0.87 -7.73 -7.34
C LEU A 287 0.07 -8.45 -8.31
N GLU A 288 1.17 -7.79 -8.67
CA GLU A 288 2.30 -8.39 -9.37
C GLU A 288 3.61 -7.96 -8.70
N VAL A 289 4.46 -8.95 -8.39
CA VAL A 289 5.79 -8.74 -7.80
C VAL A 289 6.86 -9.08 -8.84
N VAL A 290 7.70 -8.09 -9.13
CA VAL A 290 8.81 -8.19 -10.08
C VAL A 290 10.13 -8.09 -9.33
N TRP A 291 11.02 -9.05 -9.53
CA TRP A 291 12.38 -9.07 -8.98
C TRP A 291 13.39 -9.06 -10.13
N ASN A 292 14.18 -7.98 -10.24
CA ASN A 292 15.16 -7.77 -11.31
C ASN A 292 14.57 -8.00 -12.71
N GLY A 293 13.35 -7.50 -12.95
CA GLY A 293 12.62 -7.69 -14.22
C GLY A 293 11.85 -9.00 -14.36
N THR A 294 12.06 -9.98 -13.48
CA THR A 294 11.33 -11.26 -13.49
C THR A 294 10.05 -11.18 -12.67
N VAL A 295 8.90 -11.54 -13.23
CA VAL A 295 7.67 -11.69 -12.43
C VAL A 295 7.75 -12.96 -11.59
N VAL A 296 7.88 -12.81 -10.28
CA VAL A 296 8.04 -13.93 -9.33
C VAL A 296 6.76 -14.29 -8.59
N SER A 297 5.80 -13.36 -8.48
CA SER A 297 4.52 -13.60 -7.80
C SER A 297 3.40 -12.75 -8.36
N ARG A 298 2.16 -13.27 -8.26
CA ARG A 298 0.91 -12.57 -8.53
C ARG A 298 -0.13 -12.85 -7.42
N PRO A 299 0.01 -12.25 -6.23
CA PRO A 299 -0.95 -12.41 -5.15
C PRO A 299 -2.33 -11.80 -5.49
N ASP A 300 -3.36 -12.31 -4.83
CA ASP A 300 -4.74 -11.82 -4.97
C ASP A 300 -5.25 -11.31 -3.62
N PHE A 301 -5.66 -10.04 -3.57
CA PHE A 301 -6.13 -9.38 -2.36
C PHE A 301 -7.57 -9.78 -1.99
N ALA A 302 -8.36 -10.31 -2.92
CA ALA A 302 -9.74 -10.72 -2.65
C ALA A 302 -9.79 -11.85 -1.58
N GLY A 303 -8.68 -12.58 -1.40
CA GLY A 303 -8.51 -13.63 -0.40
C GLY A 303 -8.25 -13.14 1.03
N MET A 304 -8.10 -11.83 1.27
CA MET A 304 -7.82 -11.30 2.62
C MET A 304 -8.97 -11.58 3.58
N ALA A 305 -8.64 -12.12 4.77
CA ALA A 305 -9.64 -12.57 5.74
C ALA A 305 -10.31 -11.41 6.51
N TYR A 306 -9.74 -10.22 6.45
CA TYR A 306 -10.27 -9.00 7.04
C TYR A 306 -10.19 -7.84 6.04
N SER A 307 -11.24 -7.04 5.98
CA SER A 307 -11.29 -5.82 5.18
C SER A 307 -10.58 -4.66 5.88
N CYS A 308 -10.38 -3.55 5.16
CA CYS A 308 -9.91 -2.30 5.76
C CYS A 308 -10.88 -1.75 6.81
N ALA A 309 -12.20 -1.95 6.63
CA ALA A 309 -13.20 -1.49 7.58
C ALA A 309 -13.14 -2.28 8.90
N GLN A 310 -12.92 -3.60 8.83
CA GLN A 310 -12.72 -4.44 10.01
C GLN A 310 -11.41 -4.13 10.72
N GLN A 311 -10.33 -3.92 9.97
CA GLN A 311 -9.02 -3.51 10.50
C GLN A 311 -9.12 -2.19 11.26
N LEU A 312 -9.69 -1.15 10.65
CA LEU A 312 -9.88 0.16 11.29
C LEU A 312 -10.81 0.09 12.50
N ALA A 313 -11.90 -0.67 12.41
CA ALA A 313 -12.81 -0.86 13.54
C ALA A 313 -12.11 -1.53 14.73
N HIS A 314 -11.26 -2.53 14.47
CA HIS A 314 -10.48 -3.16 15.52
C HIS A 314 -9.39 -2.25 16.08
N MET A 315 -8.66 -1.54 15.22
CA MET A 315 -7.58 -0.61 15.60
C MET A 315 -8.06 0.44 16.61
N THR A 316 -9.33 0.83 16.54
CA THR A 316 -9.91 1.92 17.34
C THR A 316 -10.87 1.45 18.43
N VAL A 317 -11.18 0.14 18.53
CA VAL A 317 -12.24 -0.37 19.42
C VAL A 317 -11.97 -0.11 20.90
N ASN A 318 -10.69 -0.02 21.29
CA ASN A 318 -10.25 0.24 22.67
C ASN A 318 -10.24 1.74 23.03
N GLY A 319 -10.58 2.63 22.10
CA GLY A 319 -10.52 4.09 22.29
C GLY A 319 -9.26 4.76 21.72
N ALA A 320 -8.33 4.01 21.13
CA ALA A 320 -7.27 4.60 20.32
C ALA A 320 -7.86 5.43 19.18
N THR A 321 -7.21 6.55 18.89
CA THR A 321 -7.68 7.48 17.86
C THR A 321 -7.07 7.18 16.51
N VAL A 322 -7.85 7.40 15.45
CA VAL A 322 -7.34 7.55 14.08
C VAL A 322 -7.29 9.04 13.71
N ARG A 323 -6.26 9.44 12.97
CA ARG A 323 -6.00 10.82 12.54
C ARG A 323 -5.72 10.89 11.03
N PRO A 324 -5.88 12.07 10.41
CA PRO A 324 -5.36 12.32 9.07
C PRO A 324 -3.87 11.95 8.96
N GLY A 325 -3.52 11.19 7.93
CA GLY A 325 -2.15 10.76 7.68
C GLY A 325 -1.70 9.54 8.48
N ASP A 326 -2.53 8.97 9.36
CA ASP A 326 -2.25 7.62 9.86
C ASP A 326 -2.31 6.62 8.69
N LEU A 327 -1.42 5.64 8.70
CA LEU A 327 -1.32 4.57 7.71
C LEU A 327 -1.58 3.24 8.41
N PHE A 328 -2.39 2.39 7.81
CA PHE A 328 -2.40 0.97 8.19
C PHE A 328 -2.27 0.08 6.98
N ALA A 329 -1.43 -0.96 7.08
CA ALA A 329 -1.19 -1.91 6.01
C ALA A 329 -1.85 -3.25 6.29
N SER A 330 -2.10 -4.01 5.24
CA SER A 330 -2.95 -5.20 5.30
C SER A 330 -2.30 -6.40 6.00
N GLY A 331 -0.98 -6.38 6.15
CA GLY A 331 -0.16 -7.57 6.24
C GLY A 331 0.07 -8.19 4.86
N THR A 332 1.14 -8.98 4.75
CA THR A 332 1.55 -9.67 3.52
C THR A 332 0.37 -10.35 2.81
N VAL A 333 0.20 -10.06 1.53
CA VAL A 333 -0.86 -10.64 0.69
C VAL A 333 -0.34 -11.92 0.06
N SER A 334 -0.84 -13.06 0.53
CA SER A 334 -0.61 -14.37 -0.08
C SER A 334 -1.91 -15.05 -0.48
N GLY A 335 -1.83 -15.87 -1.52
CA GLY A 335 -2.87 -16.81 -1.94
C GLY A 335 -2.44 -18.28 -1.81
N PRO A 336 -3.32 -19.23 -2.16
CA PRO A 336 -3.12 -20.67 -1.94
C PRO A 336 -2.02 -21.28 -2.82
N GLU A 337 -1.76 -20.73 -4.00
CA GLU A 337 -0.74 -21.24 -4.91
C GLU A 337 0.64 -20.62 -4.63
N LYS A 338 1.72 -21.38 -4.89
CA LYS A 338 3.11 -20.88 -4.71
C LYS A 338 3.33 -19.53 -5.42
N ARG A 339 2.84 -19.38 -6.66
CA ARG A 339 2.96 -18.15 -7.46
C ARG A 339 2.13 -16.97 -6.95
N GLN A 340 1.40 -17.13 -5.86
CA GLN A 340 0.56 -16.09 -5.25
C GLN A 340 1.08 -15.70 -3.86
N ARG A 341 2.25 -16.18 -3.44
CA ARG A 341 2.86 -15.86 -2.13
C ARG A 341 3.47 -14.45 -2.15
N GLY A 342 3.20 -13.66 -1.10
CA GLY A 342 3.58 -12.25 -1.02
C GLY A 342 4.97 -11.95 -0.47
N SER A 343 5.75 -12.98 -0.08
CA SER A 343 7.11 -12.82 0.44
C SER A 343 8.07 -13.85 -0.14
N PHE A 344 9.37 -13.55 -0.14
CA PHE A 344 10.41 -14.50 -0.55
C PHE A 344 10.68 -15.55 0.51
N LEU A 345 10.40 -15.28 1.80
CA LEU A 345 10.30 -16.30 2.83
C LEU A 345 9.36 -17.44 2.41
N GLU A 346 8.17 -17.10 1.91
CA GLU A 346 7.19 -18.08 1.48
C GLU A 346 7.54 -18.69 0.11
N LEU A 347 7.91 -17.87 -0.89
CA LEU A 347 8.25 -18.36 -2.23
C LEU A 347 9.43 -19.32 -2.21
N SER A 348 10.44 -19.03 -1.39
CA SER A 348 11.63 -19.89 -1.25
C SER A 348 11.48 -20.96 -0.19
N TRP A 349 10.34 -21.02 0.50
CA TRP A 349 10.10 -21.89 1.65
C TRP A 349 11.26 -21.86 2.66
N SER A 350 11.56 -20.66 3.17
CA SER A 350 12.67 -20.40 4.09
C SER A 350 14.07 -20.65 3.51
N GLY A 351 14.21 -20.55 2.19
CA GLY A 351 15.44 -20.79 1.43
C GLY A 351 15.66 -22.24 0.99
N ALA A 352 14.73 -23.15 1.29
CA ALA A 352 14.81 -24.55 0.85
C ALA A 352 14.56 -24.72 -0.66
N GLU A 353 13.81 -23.79 -1.27
CA GLU A 353 13.39 -23.84 -2.66
C GLU A 353 13.84 -22.58 -3.41
N PRO A 354 15.03 -22.57 -4.06
CA PRO A 354 15.49 -21.41 -4.80
C PRO A 354 14.51 -20.97 -5.90
N ILE A 355 14.46 -19.66 -6.14
CA ILE A 355 13.70 -19.01 -7.20
C ILE A 355 14.67 -18.73 -8.35
N THR A 356 14.35 -19.16 -9.56
CA THR A 356 15.15 -18.86 -10.76
C THR A 356 14.60 -17.62 -11.45
N LEU A 357 15.47 -16.64 -11.69
CA LEU A 357 15.13 -15.41 -12.43
C LEU A 357 15.30 -15.62 -13.94
N GLU A 358 14.77 -14.71 -14.76
CA GLU A 358 14.81 -14.78 -16.24
C GLU A 358 16.24 -14.77 -16.81
N ASP A 359 17.19 -14.16 -16.10
CA ASP A 359 18.61 -14.18 -16.47
C ASP A 359 19.32 -15.50 -16.11
N GLY A 360 18.60 -16.44 -15.49
CA GLY A 360 19.10 -17.75 -15.07
C GLY A 360 19.78 -17.76 -13.69
N SER A 361 19.93 -16.61 -13.04
CA SER A 361 20.40 -16.53 -11.66
C SER A 361 19.37 -17.13 -10.69
N THR A 362 19.82 -17.54 -9.51
CA THR A 362 18.94 -18.06 -8.46
C THR A 362 19.01 -17.17 -7.22
N ARG A 363 17.87 -17.10 -6.53
CA ARG A 363 17.71 -16.35 -5.28
C ARG A 363 16.91 -17.14 -4.25
N THR A 364 17.04 -16.74 -3.00
CA THR A 364 16.16 -17.19 -1.90
C THR A 364 15.66 -15.99 -1.12
N PHE A 365 16.59 -15.10 -0.76
CA PHE A 365 16.38 -13.78 -0.17
C PHE A 365 17.10 -12.73 -1.03
N LEU A 366 16.87 -11.46 -0.73
CA LEU A 366 17.43 -10.33 -1.46
C LEU A 366 18.94 -10.21 -1.26
N GLU A 367 19.65 -10.05 -2.38
CA GLU A 367 21.07 -9.67 -2.44
C GLU A 367 21.23 -8.16 -2.66
N ASP A 368 22.42 -7.62 -2.40
CA ASP A 368 22.69 -6.20 -2.68
C ASP A 368 22.68 -5.96 -4.20
N GLY A 369 22.04 -4.87 -4.62
CA GLY A 369 21.78 -4.54 -6.02
C GLY A 369 20.46 -5.09 -6.57
N ASP A 370 19.78 -5.98 -5.84
CA ASP A 370 18.46 -6.46 -6.24
C ASP A 370 17.40 -5.34 -6.15
N THR A 371 16.57 -5.24 -7.18
CA THR A 371 15.44 -4.31 -7.25
C THR A 371 14.14 -5.09 -7.25
N VAL A 372 13.20 -4.68 -6.40
CA VAL A 372 11.83 -5.21 -6.40
C VAL A 372 10.83 -4.11 -6.72
N THR A 373 9.89 -4.43 -7.59
CA THR A 373 8.72 -3.58 -7.91
C THR A 373 7.44 -4.36 -7.65
N ILE A 374 6.50 -3.73 -6.95
CA ILE A 374 5.16 -4.27 -6.71
C ILE A 374 4.14 -3.33 -7.34
N THR A 375 3.23 -3.90 -8.13
CA THR A 375 2.12 -3.18 -8.76
C THR A 375 0.79 -3.82 -8.37
N ALA A 376 -0.31 -3.08 -8.50
CA ALA A 376 -1.65 -3.64 -8.30
C ALA A 376 -2.69 -2.97 -9.21
N THR A 377 -3.67 -3.76 -9.64
CA THR A 377 -4.83 -3.29 -10.41
C THR A 377 -6.13 -3.87 -9.87
N ALA A 378 -7.25 -3.26 -10.23
CA ALA A 378 -8.59 -3.65 -9.82
C ALA A 378 -9.59 -3.45 -10.97
N PRO A 379 -10.72 -4.19 -11.00
CA PRO A 379 -11.80 -3.90 -11.91
C PRO A 379 -12.46 -2.56 -11.58
N GLY A 380 -12.70 -1.75 -12.61
CA GLY A 380 -13.40 -0.48 -12.53
C GLY A 380 -14.84 -0.55 -13.09
N PRO A 381 -15.61 0.54 -12.98
CA PRO A 381 -16.95 0.61 -13.55
C PRO A 381 -16.94 0.40 -15.06
N ASP A 382 -18.00 -0.19 -15.61
CA ASP A 382 -18.20 -0.36 -17.05
C ASP A 382 -17.04 -1.08 -17.78
N GLY A 383 -16.34 -1.98 -17.07
CA GLY A 383 -15.20 -2.73 -17.61
C GLY A 383 -13.89 -1.94 -17.70
N SER A 384 -13.81 -0.78 -17.04
CA SER A 384 -12.56 -0.02 -16.89
C SER A 384 -11.58 -0.70 -15.93
N VAL A 385 -10.34 -0.20 -15.85
CA VAL A 385 -9.29 -0.69 -14.95
C VAL A 385 -8.88 0.41 -13.99
N VAL A 386 -8.78 0.09 -12.69
CA VAL A 386 -8.30 1.00 -11.66
C VAL A 386 -6.91 0.55 -11.20
N GLY A 387 -5.92 1.42 -11.30
CA GLY A 387 -4.55 1.16 -10.89
C GLY A 387 -4.24 1.67 -9.49
N LEU A 388 -3.34 0.97 -8.81
CA LEU A 388 -2.54 1.54 -7.74
C LEU A 388 -1.14 1.79 -8.29
N ALA A 389 -0.52 2.90 -7.89
CA ALA A 389 0.85 3.18 -8.31
C ALA A 389 1.82 2.15 -7.74
N GLU A 390 2.88 1.94 -8.49
CA GLU A 390 3.96 1.03 -8.17
C GLU A 390 4.72 1.46 -6.90
N VAL A 391 5.22 0.47 -6.16
CA VAL A 391 6.27 0.66 -5.15
C VAL A 391 7.52 -0.10 -5.59
N THR A 392 8.62 0.63 -5.73
CA THR A 392 9.92 0.10 -6.15
C THR A 392 10.98 0.42 -5.10
N GLY A 393 11.92 -0.48 -4.87
CA GLY A 393 13.12 -0.19 -4.08
C GLY A 393 14.29 -1.10 -4.47
N THR A 394 15.49 -0.54 -4.40
CA THR A 394 16.75 -1.23 -4.68
C THR A 394 17.49 -1.46 -3.38
N VAL A 395 17.91 -2.70 -3.13
CA VAL A 395 18.71 -3.02 -1.94
C VAL A 395 20.13 -2.51 -2.15
N VAL A 396 20.62 -1.72 -1.20
CA VAL A 396 22.01 -1.24 -1.20
C VAL A 396 22.75 -1.74 0.03
N ALA A 397 24.05 -2.02 -0.15
CA ALA A 397 24.92 -2.39 0.94
C ALA A 397 24.91 -1.31 2.03
N ALA A 398 24.93 -1.73 3.29
CA ALA A 398 25.16 -0.78 4.37
C ALA A 398 26.59 -0.20 4.27
N PRO A 399 26.75 1.13 4.48
CA PRO A 399 28.03 1.82 4.34
C PRO A 399 29.08 1.40 5.36
#